data_AF-A0A3N5KIC1-F1
#
_entry.id   AF-A0A3N5KIC1-F1
#
_cell.length_a   1.000
_cell.length_b   1.000
_cell.length_c   1.000
_cell.angle_alpha   90.00
_cell.angle_beta   90.00
_cell.angle_gamma   90.00
#
_symmetry.space_group_name_H-M   'P 1'
#
loop_
_entity.id
_entity.type
_entity.pdbx_description
1 polymer ?
#
loop_
_entity_poly.entity_id
_entity_poly.type
_entity_poly.pdbx_seq_one_letter_code
_entity_poly.pdbx_strand_id
1 'polypeptide(L)'
;MPAPQARLRNAFVRSLVSVVVLSIARVASADPGDTRAASTAGKSATEDMRPGDRPRIGLVLGGGGAKGAAHVGVLSVLEELRIPIDCVVGTSMGALVGGTFAAGRTASEVDEAVRAIS
;
A
#
# COMPACT_ATOMS: atom_id res chain seq x y z
N MET A 1 -36.32 -29.03 -14.68
CA MET A 1 -34.91 -29.47 -14.70
C MET A 1 -34.03 -28.28 -15.10
N PRO A 2 -33.18 -27.71 -14.22
CA PRO A 2 -32.30 -26.58 -14.60
C PRO A 2 -31.16 -27.03 -15.52
N ALA A 3 -30.89 -26.25 -16.58
CA ALA A 3 -29.93 -26.54 -17.64
C ALA A 3 -28.48 -26.74 -17.13
N PRO A 4 -27.68 -27.64 -17.74
CA PRO A 4 -26.33 -28.02 -17.26
C PRO A 4 -25.37 -26.83 -17.11
N GLN A 5 -25.52 -25.79 -17.94
CA GLN A 5 -24.76 -24.54 -17.88
C GLN A 5 -25.02 -23.73 -16.60
N ALA A 6 -26.23 -23.81 -16.02
CA ALA A 6 -26.59 -23.12 -14.79
C ALA A 6 -25.95 -23.76 -13.55
N ARG A 7 -25.69 -25.08 -13.59
CA ARG A 7 -25.03 -25.81 -12.51
C ARG A 7 -23.55 -25.42 -12.39
N LEU A 8 -22.86 -25.22 -13.51
CA LEU A 8 -21.44 -24.83 -13.52
C LEU A 8 -21.23 -23.39 -13.04
N ARG A 9 -22.10 -22.45 -13.46
CA ARG A 9 -22.07 -21.07 -12.98
C ARG A 9 -22.35 -20.97 -11.48
N ASN A 10 -23.33 -21.73 -10.98
CA ASN A 10 -23.65 -21.75 -9.56
C ASN A 10 -22.55 -22.44 -8.73
N ALA A 11 -21.85 -23.43 -9.28
CA ALA A 11 -20.68 -24.04 -8.63
C ALA A 11 -19.50 -23.06 -8.55
N PHE A 12 -19.25 -22.30 -9.61
CA PHE A 12 -18.21 -21.28 -9.63
C PHE A 12 -18.48 -20.14 -8.63
N VAL A 13 -19.71 -19.61 -8.61
CA VAL A 13 -20.12 -18.57 -7.65
C VAL A 13 -20.05 -19.07 -6.21
N ARG A 14 -20.42 -20.32 -5.95
CA ARG A 14 -20.30 -20.93 -4.61
C ARG A 14 -18.85 -21.12 -4.18
N SER A 15 -17.96 -21.47 -5.11
CA SER A 15 -16.51 -21.56 -4.86
C SER A 15 -15.93 -20.18 -4.55
N LEU A 16 -16.28 -19.16 -5.34
CA LEU A 16 -15.81 -17.78 -5.13
C LEU A 16 -16.27 -17.20 -3.79
N VAL A 17 -17.55 -17.39 -3.44
CA VAL A 17 -18.11 -16.95 -2.15
C VAL A 17 -17.47 -17.72 -0.99
N SER A 18 -17.22 -19.03 -1.12
CA SER A 18 -16.48 -19.80 -0.09
C SER A 18 -15.06 -19.32 0.10
N VAL A 19 -14.32 -19.04 -0.97
CA VAL A 19 -12.93 -18.56 -0.87
C VAL A 19 -12.87 -17.19 -0.20
N VAL A 20 -13.79 -16.28 -0.52
CA VAL A 20 -13.87 -14.95 0.11
C VAL A 20 -14.26 -15.05 1.58
N VAL A 21 -15.29 -15.83 1.92
CA VAL A 21 -15.73 -16.00 3.31
C VAL A 21 -14.65 -16.69 4.15
N LEU A 22 -13.96 -17.69 3.60
CA LEU A 22 -12.83 -18.35 4.28
C LEU A 22 -11.63 -17.42 4.47
N SER A 23 -11.39 -16.50 3.52
CA SER A 23 -10.31 -15.50 3.64
C SER A 23 -10.61 -14.46 4.74
N ILE A 24 -11.87 -14.04 4.86
CA ILE A 24 -12.32 -13.15 5.93
C ILE A 24 -12.29 -13.86 7.29
N ALA A 25 -12.72 -15.12 7.35
CA ALA A 25 -12.71 -15.91 8.58
C ALA A 25 -11.30 -16.17 9.12
N ARG A 26 -10.29 -16.34 8.24
CA ARG A 26 -8.87 -16.45 8.66
C ARG A 26 -8.29 -15.15 9.20
N VAL A 27 -8.77 -14.01 8.73
CA VAL A 27 -8.43 -12.70 9.32
C VAL A 27 -9.00 -12.56 10.73
N ALA A 28 -10.17 -13.16 10.99
CA ALA A 28 -10.82 -13.09 12.31
C ALA A 28 -10.24 -14.05 13.35
N SER A 29 -9.47 -15.07 12.94
CA SER A 29 -8.82 -16.04 13.84
C SER A 29 -7.34 -15.76 14.09
N ALA A 30 -6.83 -14.60 13.67
CA ALA A 30 -5.53 -14.13 14.13
C ALA A 30 -5.66 -13.78 15.62
N ASP A 31 -4.96 -14.53 16.47
CA ASP A 31 -4.85 -14.30 17.90
C ASP A 31 -4.45 -12.83 18.17
N PRO A 32 -5.26 -12.03 18.89
CA PRO A 32 -4.87 -10.67 19.27
C PRO A 32 -3.64 -10.62 20.19
N GLY A 33 -3.08 -11.77 20.57
CA GLY A 33 -1.87 -11.89 21.41
C GLY A 33 -0.52 -11.63 20.73
N ASP A 34 -0.43 -11.65 19.40
CA ASP A 34 0.87 -11.55 18.67
C ASP A 34 1.09 -10.18 17.98
N THR A 35 0.35 -9.16 18.41
CA THR A 35 0.57 -7.75 18.01
C THR A 35 1.68 -7.06 18.80
N ARG A 36 2.64 -7.82 19.37
CA ARG A 36 3.76 -7.29 20.17
C ARG A 36 4.93 -6.74 19.34
N ALA A 37 4.70 -6.42 18.06
CA ALA A 37 5.67 -5.70 17.23
C ALA A 37 5.15 -4.35 16.68
N ALA A 38 3.89 -3.98 16.93
CA ALA A 38 3.32 -2.70 16.47
C ALA A 38 2.94 -1.73 17.61
N SER A 39 3.11 -2.14 18.88
CA SER A 39 2.84 -1.30 20.05
C SER A 39 4.01 -1.35 21.02
N THR A 40 5.13 -0.74 20.61
CA THR A 40 6.09 -0.20 21.58
C THR A 40 6.37 1.23 21.19
N ALA A 41 6.06 2.14 22.13
CA ALA A 41 6.36 3.56 22.17
C ALA A 41 5.58 4.43 21.15
N GLY A 42 4.67 5.32 21.55
CA GLY A 42 4.54 5.91 22.89
C GLY A 42 5.73 6.81 23.27
N LYS A 43 6.56 7.23 22.31
CA LYS A 43 7.39 8.43 22.42
C LYS A 43 6.82 9.42 21.42
N SER A 44 6.30 10.55 21.91
CA SER A 44 5.98 11.67 21.04
C SER A 44 7.25 12.03 20.29
N ALA A 45 7.25 11.91 18.96
CA ALA A 45 8.40 12.20 18.10
C ALA A 45 8.91 13.65 18.24
N THR A 46 8.21 14.48 19.01
CA THR A 46 8.57 15.85 19.38
C THR A 46 9.59 15.94 20.53
N GLU A 47 9.83 14.87 21.31
CA GLU A 47 10.70 14.94 22.50
C GLU A 47 12.21 14.91 22.17
N ASP A 48 12.59 14.42 20.99
CA ASP A 48 14.01 14.28 20.57
C ASP A 48 14.40 15.31 19.49
N MET A 49 13.51 16.26 19.16
CA MET A 49 13.76 17.25 18.13
C MET A 49 14.60 18.38 18.73
N ARG A 50 15.87 18.49 18.33
CA ARG A 50 16.71 19.62 18.75
C ARG A 50 16.12 20.92 18.19
N PRO A 51 16.20 22.05 18.92
CA PRO A 51 15.81 23.34 18.38
C PRO A 51 16.52 23.61 17.05
N GLY A 52 15.78 23.57 15.94
CA GLY A 52 16.31 23.73 14.58
C GLY A 52 16.10 22.54 13.64
N ASP A 53 15.77 21.35 14.13
CA ASP A 53 15.47 20.20 13.27
C ASP A 53 14.08 20.36 12.64
N ARG A 54 13.98 20.16 11.31
CA ARG A 54 12.68 20.18 10.62
C ARG A 54 11.85 18.96 11.02
N PRO A 55 10.50 19.04 11.00
CA PRO A 55 9.66 17.87 11.17
C PRO A 55 10.02 16.77 10.17
N ARG A 56 10.05 15.53 10.64
CA ARG A 56 10.23 14.36 9.78
C ARG A 56 8.92 14.02 9.09
N ILE A 57 8.96 13.79 7.78
CA ILE A 57 7.80 13.51 6.94
C ILE A 57 7.85 12.07 6.45
N GLY A 58 6.85 11.28 6.84
CA GLY A 58 6.63 9.93 6.32
C GLY A 58 5.55 9.93 5.25
N LEU A 59 5.83 9.36 4.08
CA LEU A 59 4.89 9.16 2.98
C LEU A 59 4.42 7.70 2.94
N VAL A 60 3.11 7.47 2.97
CA VAL A 60 2.51 6.13 2.92
C VAL A 60 1.69 5.96 1.64
N LEU A 61 2.05 4.97 0.82
CA LEU A 61 1.42 4.68 -0.47
C LEU A 61 0.67 3.35 -0.43
N GLY A 62 -0.66 3.41 -0.51
CA GLY A 62 -1.52 2.23 -0.54
C GLY A 62 -1.36 1.39 -1.82
N GLY A 63 -1.90 0.17 -1.82
CA GLY A 63 -2.05 -0.61 -3.06
C GLY A 63 -3.14 -0.04 -3.99
N GLY A 64 -3.16 -0.47 -5.25
CA GLY A 64 -4.17 0.01 -6.21
C GLY A 64 -4.22 -0.71 -7.57
N GLY A 65 -3.46 -1.79 -7.76
CA GLY A 65 -3.36 -2.50 -9.04
C GLY A 65 -3.01 -1.56 -10.20
N ALA A 66 -3.70 -1.71 -11.34
CA ALA A 66 -3.52 -0.86 -12.52
C ALA A 66 -3.75 0.64 -12.28
N LYS A 67 -4.53 1.02 -11.24
CA LYS A 67 -4.74 2.43 -10.88
C LYS A 67 -3.64 3.01 -9.99
N GLY A 68 -2.71 2.19 -9.52
CA GLY A 68 -1.65 2.63 -8.61
C GLY A 68 -0.64 3.60 -9.24
N ALA A 69 -0.66 3.77 -10.57
CA ALA A 69 0.07 4.84 -11.26
C ALA A 69 -0.33 6.25 -10.78
N ALA A 70 -1.51 6.42 -10.19
CA ALA A 70 -1.93 7.70 -9.60
C ALA A 70 -0.99 8.21 -8.50
N HIS A 71 -0.26 7.32 -7.81
CA HIS A 71 0.74 7.71 -6.82
C HIS A 71 1.89 8.53 -7.41
N VAL A 72 2.20 8.35 -8.69
CA VAL A 72 3.22 9.14 -9.39
C VAL A 72 2.86 10.62 -9.42
N GLY A 73 1.58 10.94 -9.67
CA GLY A 73 1.11 12.33 -9.66
C GLY A 73 1.25 13.00 -8.30
N VAL A 74 1.06 12.24 -7.21
CA VAL A 74 1.32 12.74 -5.85
C VAL A 74 2.81 13.07 -5.68
N LEU A 75 3.70 12.18 -6.12
CA LEU A 75 5.14 12.41 -6.06
C LEU A 75 5.56 13.66 -6.84
N SER A 76 5.02 13.86 -8.05
CA SER A 76 5.33 15.04 -8.86
C SER A 76 5.00 16.35 -8.13
N VAL A 77 3.84 16.41 -7.46
CA VAL A 77 3.44 17.60 -6.69
C VAL A 77 4.32 17.79 -5.46
N LEU A 78 4.68 16.71 -4.76
CA LEU A 78 5.58 16.79 -3.60
C LEU A 78 6.98 17.26 -3.99
N GLU A 79 7.49 16.84 -5.16
CA GLU A 79 8.74 17.34 -5.73
C GLU A 79 8.66 18.83 -6.11
N GLU A 80 7.59 19.25 -6.80
CA GLU A 80 7.36 20.64 -7.19
C GLU A 80 7.32 21.57 -5.98
N LEU A 81 6.63 21.14 -4.91
CA LEU A 81 6.55 21.85 -3.64
C LEU A 81 7.82 21.73 -2.78
N ARG A 82 8.82 20.95 -3.22
CA ARG A 82 10.08 20.67 -2.52
C ARG A 82 9.84 20.17 -1.09
N ILE A 83 8.85 19.31 -0.90
CA ILE A 83 8.52 18.73 0.40
C ILE A 83 9.52 17.60 0.68
N PRO A 84 10.34 17.69 1.75
CA PRO A 84 11.37 16.69 2.02
C PRO A 84 10.77 15.44 2.67
N ILE A 85 10.76 14.32 1.95
CA ILE A 85 10.26 13.03 2.44
C ILE A 85 11.41 12.25 3.08
N ASP A 86 11.25 11.88 4.35
CA ASP A 86 12.29 11.16 5.13
C ASP A 86 12.10 9.65 5.12
N CYS A 87 10.89 9.18 4.88
CA CYS A 87 10.54 7.78 4.91
C CYS A 87 9.39 7.53 3.94
N VAL A 88 9.50 6.47 3.15
CA VAL A 88 8.43 6.01 2.26
C VAL A 88 8.05 4.59 2.64
N VAL A 89 6.76 4.36 2.82
CA VAL A 89 6.20 3.03 3.07
C VAL A 89 5.16 2.75 1.99
N GLY A 90 5.16 1.55 1.41
CA GLY A 90 4.25 1.22 0.33
C GLY A 90 3.77 -0.22 0.35
N THR A 91 2.61 -0.48 -0.25
CA THR A 91 2.07 -1.85 -0.46
C THR A 91 1.75 -2.08 -1.94
N SER A 92 2.16 -3.24 -2.48
CA SER A 92 1.94 -3.62 -3.89
C SER A 92 2.42 -2.51 -4.85
N MET A 93 1.54 -1.93 -5.68
CA MET A 93 1.91 -0.84 -6.59
C MET A 93 2.48 0.38 -5.85
N GLY A 94 2.00 0.69 -4.64
CA GLY A 94 2.58 1.74 -3.80
C GLY A 94 4.00 1.42 -3.33
N ALA A 95 4.34 0.14 -3.14
CA ALA A 95 5.71 -0.27 -2.81
C ALA A 95 6.65 -0.12 -4.01
N LEU A 96 6.17 -0.43 -5.22
CA LEU A 96 6.94 -0.26 -6.44
C LEU A 96 7.19 1.22 -6.73
N VAL A 97 6.15 2.05 -6.70
CA VAL A 97 6.26 3.50 -6.88
C VAL A 97 7.14 4.12 -5.80
N GLY A 98 6.81 3.86 -4.53
CA GLY A 98 7.51 4.45 -3.39
C GLY A 98 8.95 3.97 -3.23
N GLY A 99 9.22 2.69 -3.49
CA GLY A 99 10.57 2.14 -3.45
C GLY A 99 11.45 2.69 -4.58
N THR A 100 10.89 2.84 -5.78
CA THR A 100 11.61 3.44 -6.91
C THR A 100 11.92 4.91 -6.65
N PHE A 101 10.97 5.66 -6.09
CA PHE A 101 11.18 7.05 -5.69
C PHE A 101 12.23 7.17 -4.57
N ALA A 102 12.14 6.32 -3.54
CA ALA A 102 13.12 6.30 -2.45
C ALA A 102 14.53 5.90 -2.89
N ALA A 103 14.69 5.25 -4.04
CA ALA A 103 15.98 4.99 -4.66
C ALA A 103 16.62 6.24 -5.32
N GLY A 104 16.02 7.42 -5.16
CA GLY A 104 16.52 8.69 -5.68
C GLY A 104 16.11 8.99 -7.12
N ARG A 105 15.09 8.29 -7.63
CA ARG A 105 14.51 8.59 -8.95
C ARG A 105 13.50 9.72 -8.86
N THR A 106 13.50 10.56 -9.89
CA THR A 106 12.50 11.61 -10.08
C THR A 106 11.11 11.03 -10.32
N ALA A 107 10.05 11.80 -10.06
CA ALA A 107 8.69 11.33 -10.34
C ALA A 107 8.50 10.93 -11.83
N SER A 108 9.19 11.58 -12.77
CA SER A 108 9.15 11.23 -14.19
C SER A 108 9.78 9.86 -14.48
N GLU A 109 10.92 9.55 -13.87
CA GLU A 109 11.58 8.24 -14.02
C GLU A 109 10.78 7.13 -13.32
N VAL A 110 10.06 7.47 -12.26
CA VAL A 110 9.11 6.55 -11.61
C VAL A 110 7.92 6.28 -12.54
N ASP A 111 7.38 7.29 -13.25
CA ASP A 111 6.32 7.09 -14.25
C ASP A 111 6.76 6.10 -15.34
N GLU A 112 7.97 6.27 -15.86
CA GLU A 112 8.55 5.39 -16.87
C GLU A 112 8.66 3.94 -16.36
N ALA A 113 9.15 3.76 -15.13
CA ALA A 113 9.25 2.45 -14.50
C ALA A 113 7.87 1.77 -14.30
N VAL A 114 6.83 2.53 -13.97
CA VAL A 114 5.46 2.03 -13.80
C VAL A 114 4.82 1.68 -15.15
N ARG A 115 5.09 2.46 -16.19
CA ARG A 115 4.60 2.17 -17.55
C ARG A 115 5.24 0.93 -18.15
N ALA A 116 6.48 0.61 -17.79
CA ALA A 116 7.19 -0.57 -18.28
C ALA A 116 6.59 -1.91 -17.80
N ILE A 117 5.75 -1.90 -16.76
CA ILE A 117 5.14 -3.10 -16.15
C ILE A 117 3.62 -3.23 -16.37
N SER A 118 3.02 -2.27 -17.07
CA SER A 118 1.58 -2.22 -17.35
C SER A 118 1.28 -2.69 -18.77
#